data_AF-A0A0Q7VY35-F1
#
_entry.id   AF-A0A0Q7VY35-F1
#
_cell.length_a   1.000
_cell.length_b   1.000
_cell.length_c   1.000
_cell.angle_alpha   90.00
_cell.angle_beta   90.00
_cell.angle_gamma   90.00
#
_symmetry.space_group_name_H-M   'P 1'
#
loop_
_entity.id
_entity.type
_entity.pdbx_description
1 polymer ?
#
loop_
_entity_poly.entity_id
_entity_poly.type
_entity_poly.pdbx_seq_one_letter_code
_entity_poly.pdbx_strand_id
1 'polypeptide(L)'
;MLVVGALLVGNLGSVYAEATAPTLIGHYSNQVWTRDVDPHAISGYALDLYKQGDVVFGSIGVAVGSPEPVGAKLYDILYDEKSKTLSFKAKYSEGTQYGKDIPPEKREAKVILTFSGKLNSHGAQGEIVRQDGYPPFATIEKKRSLLRKQSSKYVPHDVERWNKRFVD
;
A
#
# COMPACT_ATOMS: atom_id res chain seq x y z
N MET A 1 -24.03 -55.09 -31.59
CA MET A 1 -22.75 -54.43 -31.26
C MET A 1 -23.09 -53.28 -30.31
N LEU A 2 -22.97 -53.51 -29.00
CA LEU A 2 -23.36 -52.58 -27.95
C LEU A 2 -22.10 -51.85 -27.46
N VAL A 3 -22.01 -50.55 -27.72
CA VAL A 3 -20.96 -49.69 -27.18
C VAL A 3 -21.36 -49.28 -25.77
N VAL A 4 -20.75 -49.90 -24.76
CA VAL A 4 -20.88 -49.49 -23.36
C VAL A 4 -19.91 -48.33 -23.14
N GLY A 5 -20.44 -47.11 -23.13
CA GLY A 5 -19.69 -45.91 -22.73
C GLY A 5 -19.58 -45.86 -21.22
N ALA A 6 -18.38 -46.10 -20.68
CA ALA A 6 -18.08 -45.90 -19.28
C ALA A 6 -18.08 -44.38 -18.97
N LEU A 7 -19.03 -43.92 -18.16
CA LEU A 7 -18.98 -42.60 -17.54
C LEU A 7 -17.81 -42.58 -16.54
N LEU A 8 -16.76 -41.84 -16.87
CA LEU A 8 -15.77 -41.38 -15.91
C LEU A 8 -16.44 -40.33 -15.01
N VAL A 9 -16.95 -40.77 -13.86
CA VAL A 9 -17.35 -39.90 -12.76
C VAL A 9 -16.07 -39.32 -12.17
N GLY A 10 -15.63 -38.19 -12.73
CA GLY A 10 -14.54 -37.39 -12.19
C GLY A 10 -14.95 -36.90 -10.81
N ASN A 11 -14.29 -37.42 -9.78
CA ASN A 11 -14.42 -37.01 -8.41
C ASN A 11 -13.98 -35.53 -8.32
N LEU A 12 -14.94 -34.60 -8.34
CA LEU A 12 -14.73 -33.18 -8.06
C LEU A 12 -14.46 -33.04 -6.56
N GLY A 13 -13.27 -33.48 -6.14
CA GLY A 13 -12.72 -33.10 -4.85
C GLY A 13 -12.66 -31.58 -4.83
N SER A 14 -13.45 -30.95 -3.95
CA SER A 14 -13.27 -29.57 -3.58
C SER A 14 -11.83 -29.44 -3.10
N VAL A 15 -10.97 -28.86 -3.94
CA VAL A 15 -9.65 -28.40 -3.52
C VAL A 15 -9.94 -27.21 -2.62
N TYR A 16 -10.17 -27.48 -1.34
CA TYR A 16 -10.02 -26.46 -0.31
C TYR A 16 -8.57 -26.02 -0.38
N ALA A 17 -8.31 -24.94 -1.13
CA ALA A 17 -7.04 -24.25 -1.07
C ALA A 17 -6.82 -23.88 0.40
N GLU A 18 -5.82 -24.50 1.01
CA GLU A 18 -5.44 -24.24 2.39
C GLU A 18 -5.24 -22.73 2.53
N ALA A 19 -5.93 -22.12 3.49
CA ALA A 19 -5.91 -20.68 3.68
C ALA A 19 -4.45 -20.25 3.92
N THR A 20 -3.81 -19.67 2.91
CA THR A 20 -2.40 -19.31 2.98
C THR A 20 -2.26 -18.19 4.00
N ALA A 21 -1.39 -18.36 5.00
CA ALA A 21 -1.12 -17.30 5.97
C ALA A 21 -0.37 -16.13 5.29
N PRO A 22 -0.64 -14.87 5.67
CA PRO A 22 0.16 -13.75 5.21
C PRO A 22 1.63 -13.89 5.63
N THR A 23 2.51 -13.37 4.79
CA THR A 23 3.96 -13.33 5.00
C THR A 23 4.47 -11.91 4.82
N LEU A 24 5.56 -11.57 5.50
CA LEU A 24 6.18 -10.26 5.43
C LEU A 24 7.09 -10.14 4.19
N ILE A 25 6.81 -9.16 3.32
CA ILE A 25 7.79 -8.70 2.32
C ILE A 25 8.77 -7.74 2.99
N GLY A 26 8.25 -6.75 3.72
CA GLY A 26 9.05 -5.87 4.54
C GLY A 26 8.32 -4.64 5.05
N HIS A 27 8.88 -4.07 6.11
CA HIS A 27 8.57 -2.74 6.60
C HIS A 27 9.70 -1.81 6.21
N TYR A 28 9.37 -0.63 5.70
CA TYR A 28 10.34 0.34 5.21
C TYR A 28 9.94 1.73 5.69
N SER A 29 10.88 2.55 6.14
CA SER A 29 10.56 3.91 6.57
C SER A 29 11.72 4.86 6.37
N ASN A 30 11.40 6.09 6.00
CA ASN A 30 12.27 7.25 6.15
C ASN A 30 11.60 8.36 6.96
N GLN A 31 10.60 8.00 7.76
CA GLN A 31 9.95 8.97 8.63
C GLN A 31 10.94 9.56 9.63
N VAL A 32 10.89 10.88 9.75
CA VAL A 32 11.58 11.62 10.80
C VAL A 32 10.56 11.87 11.90
N TRP A 33 10.94 11.53 13.13
CA TRP A 33 10.11 11.66 14.32
C TRP A 33 10.64 12.77 15.21
N THR A 34 9.74 13.50 15.88
CA THR A 34 10.14 14.37 17.01
C THR A 34 10.70 13.52 18.15
N ARG A 35 11.46 14.16 19.06
CA ARG A 35 12.06 13.51 20.23
C ARG A 35 11.35 13.89 21.53
N ASP A 36 10.08 14.24 21.41
CA ASP A 36 9.29 14.79 22.52
C ASP A 36 8.60 13.65 23.28
N VAL A 37 7.92 13.99 24.39
CA VAL A 37 7.20 13.00 25.23
C VAL A 37 6.06 12.32 24.44
N ASP A 38 5.50 13.04 23.47
CA ASP A 38 4.55 12.52 22.48
C ASP A 38 5.22 12.61 21.09
N PRO A 39 5.90 11.55 20.61
CA PRO A 39 6.66 11.60 19.38
C PRO A 39 5.75 11.52 18.16
N HIS A 40 5.80 12.55 17.31
CA HIS A 40 5.05 12.58 16.05
C HIS A 40 6.00 12.45 14.86
N ALA A 41 5.57 11.74 13.81
CA ALA A 41 6.30 11.75 12.55
C ALA A 41 6.00 13.05 11.78
N ILE A 42 7.04 13.85 11.55
CA ILE A 42 6.94 15.21 10.98
C ILE A 42 7.25 15.27 9.48
N SER A 43 7.95 14.28 8.96
CA SER A 43 8.26 14.17 7.54
C SER A 43 8.45 12.72 7.12
N GLY A 44 8.22 12.40 5.85
CA GLY A 44 8.59 11.12 5.24
C GLY A 44 7.46 10.10 5.17
N TYR A 45 7.85 8.85 4.92
CA TYR A 45 6.94 7.77 4.54
C TYR A 45 7.27 6.48 5.31
N ALA A 46 6.25 5.73 5.69
CA ALA A 46 6.35 4.37 6.21
C ALA A 46 5.56 3.42 5.31
N LEU A 47 6.19 2.39 4.78
CA LEU A 47 5.63 1.43 3.83
C LEU A 47 5.66 0.04 4.45
N ASP A 48 4.49 -0.59 4.50
CA ASP A 48 4.32 -1.97 4.92
C ASP A 48 3.88 -2.82 3.75
N LEU A 49 4.55 -3.95 3.51
CA LEU A 49 4.25 -4.87 2.41
C LEU A 49 4.16 -6.31 2.90
N TYR A 50 3.10 -6.98 2.47
CA TYR A 50 2.78 -8.35 2.82
C TYR A 50 2.35 -9.14 1.58
N LYS A 51 2.44 -10.47 1.66
CA LYS A 51 2.01 -11.40 0.61
C LYS A 51 1.15 -12.50 1.22
N GLN A 52 0.00 -12.79 0.63
CA GLN A 52 -0.86 -13.92 1.00
C GLN A 52 -1.22 -14.69 -0.28
N GLY A 53 -0.64 -15.88 -0.46
CA GLY A 53 -0.69 -16.58 -1.75
C GLY A 53 -0.06 -15.71 -2.85
N ASP A 54 -0.80 -15.47 -3.94
CA ASP A 54 -0.36 -14.61 -5.04
C ASP A 54 -0.72 -13.13 -4.85
N VAL A 55 -1.44 -12.79 -3.77
CA VAL A 55 -1.89 -11.43 -3.50
C VAL A 55 -0.82 -10.68 -2.70
N VAL A 56 -0.36 -9.55 -3.25
CA VAL A 56 0.44 -8.57 -2.52
C VAL A 56 -0.47 -7.45 -2.02
N PHE A 57 -0.28 -7.05 -0.77
CA PHE A 57 -1.05 -5.98 -0.14
C PHE A 57 -0.17 -5.23 0.85
N GLY A 58 -0.62 -4.04 1.26
CA GLY A 58 0.20 -3.18 2.09
C GLY A 58 -0.38 -1.80 2.30
N SER A 59 0.28 -1.02 3.13
CA SER A 59 -0.12 0.36 3.44
C SER A 59 1.06 1.30 3.37
N ILE A 60 0.77 2.58 3.14
CA ILE A 60 1.73 3.67 3.30
C ILE A 60 1.20 4.68 4.33
N GLY A 61 2.01 4.97 5.34
CA GLY A 61 1.85 6.12 6.23
C GLY A 61 2.56 7.33 5.63
N VAL A 62 1.85 8.44 5.48
CA VAL A 62 2.35 9.68 4.89
C VAL A 62 2.41 10.75 5.98
N ALA A 63 3.63 11.15 6.35
CA ALA A 63 3.87 12.24 7.26
C ALA A 63 4.37 13.43 6.45
N VAL A 64 3.53 14.09 5.65
CA VAL A 64 3.94 15.27 4.89
C VAL A 64 2.93 16.38 5.12
N GLY A 65 3.33 17.42 5.87
CA GLY A 65 2.49 18.60 6.09
C GLY A 65 1.32 18.43 7.08
N SER A 66 1.30 17.36 7.86
CA SER A 66 0.27 17.09 8.89
C SER A 66 0.93 16.76 10.25
N PRO A 67 0.31 17.13 11.39
CA PRO A 67 0.76 16.72 12.72
C PRO A 67 0.74 15.20 12.91
N GLU A 68 -0.22 14.53 12.26
CA GLU A 68 -0.40 13.09 12.32
C GLU A 68 -0.22 12.45 10.95
N PRO A 69 0.53 11.34 10.84
CA PRO A 69 0.68 10.62 9.58
C PRO A 69 -0.66 10.05 9.11
N VAL A 70 -0.99 10.28 7.84
CA VAL A 70 -2.19 9.70 7.23
C VAL A 70 -1.85 8.32 6.71
N GLY A 71 -2.60 7.30 7.15
CA GLY A 71 -2.49 5.93 6.65
C GLY A 71 -3.31 5.73 5.38
N ALA A 72 -2.72 5.11 4.37
CA ALA A 72 -3.38 4.84 3.09
C ALA A 72 -3.18 3.39 2.67
N LYS A 73 -4.26 2.79 2.16
CA LYS A 73 -4.22 1.45 1.55
C LYS A 73 -3.51 1.53 0.19
N LEU A 74 -2.64 0.57 -0.09
CA LEU A 74 -2.04 0.42 -1.41
C LEU A 74 -3.02 -0.24 -2.39
N TYR A 75 -3.00 0.21 -3.64
CA TYR A 75 -3.72 -0.38 -4.77
C TYR A 75 -2.86 -0.32 -6.04
N ASP A 76 -3.30 -0.99 -7.12
CA ASP A 76 -2.52 -1.16 -8.36
C ASP A 76 -1.08 -1.63 -8.08
N ILE A 77 -0.93 -2.61 -7.17
CA ILE A 77 0.38 -3.08 -6.73
C ILE A 77 0.93 -4.06 -7.77
N LEU A 78 2.12 -3.78 -8.28
CA LEU A 78 2.90 -4.70 -9.10
C LEU A 78 4.19 -5.02 -8.35
N TYR A 79 4.38 -6.30 -8.03
CA TYR A 79 5.58 -6.80 -7.38
C TYR A 79 6.14 -8.00 -8.13
N ASP A 80 7.36 -7.86 -8.63
CA ASP A 80 8.13 -8.98 -9.18
C ASP A 80 9.14 -9.44 -8.14
N GLU A 81 8.92 -10.64 -7.62
CA GLU A 81 9.75 -11.22 -6.57
C GLU A 81 11.17 -11.56 -7.04
N LYS A 82 11.38 -11.86 -8.32
CA LYS A 82 12.67 -12.21 -8.90
C LYS A 82 13.52 -10.96 -9.14
N SER A 83 12.94 -9.93 -9.75
CA SER A 83 13.64 -8.66 -10.04
C SER A 83 13.59 -7.66 -8.88
N LYS A 84 12.80 -7.97 -7.84
CA LYS A 84 12.50 -7.11 -6.67
C LYS A 84 11.98 -5.73 -7.07
N THR A 85 11.32 -5.64 -8.22
CA THR A 85 10.67 -4.40 -8.65
C THR A 85 9.32 -4.25 -7.97
N LEU A 86 8.99 -3.02 -7.59
CA LEU A 86 7.76 -2.68 -6.91
C LEU A 86 7.21 -1.38 -7.50
N SER A 87 5.92 -1.39 -7.85
CA SER A 87 5.13 -0.18 -8.01
C SER A 87 3.80 -0.31 -7.30
N PHE A 88 3.25 0.82 -6.87
CA PHE A 88 1.92 0.89 -6.29
C PHE A 88 1.37 2.31 -6.39
N LYS A 89 0.09 2.43 -6.09
CA LYS A 89 -0.59 3.69 -5.83
C LYS A 89 -1.24 3.69 -4.44
N ALA A 90 -1.46 4.87 -3.90
CA ALA A 90 -2.20 5.09 -2.67
C ALA A 90 -3.03 6.37 -2.80
N LYS A 91 -4.22 6.38 -2.21
CA LYS A 91 -5.11 7.55 -2.14
C LYS A 91 -5.30 7.91 -0.68
N TYR A 92 -5.16 9.19 -0.38
CA TYR A 92 -5.39 9.73 0.96
C TYR A 92 -5.87 11.17 0.89
N SER A 93 -6.35 11.69 2.02
CA SER A 93 -6.70 13.08 2.20
C SER A 93 -5.61 13.76 3.03
N GLU A 94 -5.12 14.92 2.60
CA GLU A 94 -4.25 15.81 3.40
C GLU A 94 -5.05 16.73 4.31
N GLY A 95 -6.34 16.41 4.52
CA GLY A 95 -7.27 17.20 5.31
C GLY A 95 -8.23 17.98 4.43
N THR A 96 -8.63 19.15 4.90
CA THR A 96 -9.63 19.98 4.24
C THR A 96 -8.96 21.16 3.54
N GLN A 97 -9.23 21.33 2.24
CA GLN A 97 -8.85 22.52 1.51
C GLN A 97 -10.00 23.55 1.58
N TYR A 98 -9.64 24.78 1.94
CA TYR A 98 -10.54 25.95 1.89
C TYR A 98 -10.09 26.86 0.75
N GLY A 99 -11.04 27.33 -0.06
CA GLY A 99 -10.75 28.28 -1.14
C GLY A 99 -12.01 28.82 -1.77
N LYS A 100 -12.03 30.13 -2.10
CA LYS A 100 -13.17 30.78 -2.77
C LYS A 100 -13.45 30.23 -4.18
N ASP A 101 -12.43 29.66 -4.82
CA ASP A 101 -12.49 29.12 -6.18
C ASP A 101 -12.60 27.58 -6.21
N ILE A 102 -12.93 26.96 -5.07
CA ILE A 102 -13.00 25.51 -4.93
C ILE A 102 -14.41 25.16 -4.45
N PRO A 103 -15.36 24.83 -5.36
CA PRO A 103 -16.66 24.30 -4.98
C PRO A 103 -16.58 22.79 -4.71
N PRO A 104 -17.25 22.26 -3.66
CA PRO A 104 -17.82 23.01 -2.55
C PRO A 104 -16.73 23.71 -1.74
N GLU A 105 -17.05 24.87 -1.13
CA GLU A 105 -16.13 25.77 -0.36
C GLU A 105 -15.23 25.04 0.65
N LYS A 106 -15.63 23.81 0.99
CA LYS A 106 -14.91 22.81 1.77
C LYS A 106 -14.83 21.50 0.96
N ARG A 107 -13.64 21.12 0.50
CA ARG A 107 -13.40 19.78 -0.07
C ARG A 107 -12.22 19.09 0.59
N GLU A 108 -12.24 17.77 0.60
CA GLU A 108 -11.07 16.98 0.98
C GLU A 108 -9.92 17.25 0.00
N ALA A 109 -8.73 17.53 0.52
CA ALA A 109 -7.50 17.63 -0.26
C ALA A 109 -7.02 16.23 -0.63
N LYS A 110 -7.70 15.60 -1.59
CA LYS A 110 -7.35 14.25 -2.05
C LYS A 110 -6.01 14.28 -2.77
N VAL A 111 -5.17 13.31 -2.46
CA VAL A 111 -3.87 13.12 -3.09
C VAL A 111 -3.75 11.69 -3.59
N ILE A 112 -3.22 11.55 -4.80
CA ILE A 112 -2.77 10.27 -5.35
C ILE A 112 -1.25 10.24 -5.20
N LEU A 113 -0.77 9.27 -4.44
CA LEU A 113 0.65 8.95 -4.35
C LEU A 113 0.94 7.74 -5.22
N THR A 114 2.00 7.82 -6.00
CA THR A 114 2.54 6.69 -6.76
C THR A 114 3.98 6.44 -6.34
N PHE A 115 4.35 5.16 -6.30
CA PHE A 115 5.73 4.73 -6.11
C PHE A 115 6.14 3.81 -7.25
N SER A 116 7.38 3.95 -7.71
CA SER A 116 8.02 3.00 -8.62
C SER A 116 9.49 2.85 -8.25
N GLY A 117 9.95 1.62 -8.01
CA GLY A 117 11.30 1.37 -7.53
C GLY A 117 11.65 -0.10 -7.36
N LYS A 118 12.66 -0.33 -6.52
CA LYS A 118 13.17 -1.67 -6.20
C LYS A 118 13.34 -1.86 -4.70
N LEU A 119 13.12 -3.09 -4.26
CA LEU A 119 13.48 -3.55 -2.93
C LEU A 119 14.90 -4.13 -2.97
N ASN A 120 15.73 -3.73 -2.01
CA ASN A 120 17.07 -4.26 -1.83
C ASN A 120 17.37 -4.49 -0.33
N SER A 121 18.61 -4.88 -0.01
CA SER A 121 19.04 -5.12 1.37
C SER A 121 18.92 -3.91 2.28
N HIS A 122 19.06 -2.69 1.73
CA HIS A 122 19.00 -1.43 2.48
C HIS A 122 17.56 -0.92 2.65
N GLY A 123 16.67 -1.22 1.72
CA GLY A 123 15.28 -0.79 1.80
C GLY A 123 14.53 -0.76 0.47
N ALA A 124 13.49 0.08 0.41
CA ALA A 124 12.75 0.38 -0.81
C ALA A 124 13.29 1.69 -1.39
N GLN A 125 13.90 1.62 -2.58
CA GLN A 125 14.48 2.77 -3.26
C GLN A 125 13.73 3.01 -4.56
N GLY A 126 13.27 4.24 -4.78
CA GLY A 126 12.48 4.56 -5.96
C GLY A 126 12.10 6.02 -6.06
N GLU A 127 11.15 6.28 -6.94
CA GLU A 127 10.53 7.58 -7.12
C GLU A 127 9.15 7.59 -6.48
N ILE A 128 8.86 8.64 -5.70
CA ILE A 128 7.54 8.97 -5.19
C ILE A 128 7.04 10.18 -5.97
N VAL A 129 5.80 10.08 -6.47
CA VAL A 129 5.09 11.19 -7.10
C VAL A 129 3.78 11.40 -6.35
N ARG A 130 3.54 12.63 -5.91
CA ARG A 130 2.26 13.08 -5.35
C ARG A 130 1.55 13.94 -6.37
N GLN A 131 0.29 13.66 -6.63
CA GLN A 131 -0.57 14.39 -7.54
C GLN A 131 -1.87 14.77 -6.84
N ASP A 132 -2.48 15.88 -7.27
CA ASP A 132 -3.84 16.21 -6.89
C ASP A 132 -4.77 15.03 -7.25
N GLY A 133 -5.70 14.69 -6.35
CA GLY A 133 -6.71 13.66 -6.55
C GLY A 133 -7.87 14.11 -7.45
N TYR A 134 -7.91 15.37 -7.86
CA TYR A 134 -8.89 15.94 -8.77
C TYR A 134 -8.23 16.40 -10.08
N PRO A 135 -8.96 16.38 -11.21
CA PRO A 135 -8.51 17.00 -12.45
C PRO A 135 -8.05 18.44 -12.25
N PRO A 136 -6.92 18.86 -12.85
CA PRO A 136 -6.14 18.18 -13.88
C PRO A 136 -5.09 17.18 -13.36
N PHE A 137 -5.17 16.72 -12.11
CA PHE A 137 -4.22 15.80 -11.46
C PHE A 137 -2.79 16.35 -11.46
N ALA A 138 -2.67 17.65 -11.16
CA ALA A 138 -1.41 18.37 -11.16
C ALA A 138 -0.39 17.68 -10.23
N THR A 139 0.87 17.62 -10.66
CA THR A 139 1.95 17.09 -9.81
C THR A 139 2.23 18.08 -8.69
N ILE A 140 2.06 17.62 -7.45
CA ILE A 140 2.37 18.35 -6.22
C ILE A 140 3.88 18.21 -5.93
N GLU A 141 4.38 16.99 -6.00
CA GLU A 141 5.77 16.68 -5.69
C GLU A 141 6.25 15.48 -6.52
N LYS A 142 7.52 15.51 -6.91
CA LYS A 142 8.23 14.38 -7.51
C LYS A 142 9.60 14.27 -6.85
N LYS A 143 9.87 13.13 -6.20
CA LYS A 143 11.08 12.96 -5.39
C LYS A 143 11.62 11.53 -5.41
N ARG A 144 12.93 11.40 -5.53
CA ARG A 144 13.63 10.13 -5.25
C ARG A 144 13.68 9.90 -3.74
N SER A 145 13.32 8.70 -3.31
CA SER A 145 13.24 8.33 -1.90
C SER A 145 13.92 6.98 -1.64
N LEU A 146 14.50 6.87 -0.46
CA LEU A 146 14.99 5.62 0.11
C LEU A 146 14.27 5.43 1.45
N LEU A 147 13.38 4.44 1.52
CA LEU A 147 12.73 4.02 2.75
C LEU A 147 13.56 2.87 3.33
N ARG A 148 14.23 3.11 4.45
CA ARG A 148 15.15 2.14 5.06
C ARG A 148 14.37 0.97 5.63
N LYS A 149 14.89 -0.25 5.45
CA LYS A 149 14.29 -1.45 6.02
C LYS A 149 14.22 -1.34 7.55
N GLN A 150 13.07 -1.69 8.12
CA GLN A 150 12.84 -1.71 9.56
C GLN A 150 12.99 -3.12 10.13
N SER A 151 13.26 -3.22 11.42
CA SER A 151 13.51 -4.50 12.12
C SER A 151 12.23 -5.24 12.51
N SER A 152 11.09 -4.54 12.58
CA SER A 152 9.79 -5.11 12.92
C SER A 152 9.49 -6.38 12.11
N LYS A 153 8.80 -7.32 12.75
CA LYS A 153 8.36 -8.60 12.16
C LYS A 153 6.85 -8.74 12.19
N TYR A 154 6.14 -7.63 12.42
CA TYR A 154 4.68 -7.66 12.47
C TYR A 154 4.11 -8.15 11.13
N VAL A 155 3.14 -9.06 11.21
CA VAL A 155 2.38 -9.52 10.06
C VAL A 155 0.91 -9.52 10.47
N PRO A 156 0.00 -8.96 9.65
CA PRO A 156 -1.43 -9.05 9.93
C PRO A 156 -1.89 -10.51 9.89
N HIS A 157 -2.93 -10.84 10.66
CA HIS A 157 -3.49 -12.20 10.68
C HIS A 157 -3.97 -12.67 9.31
N ASP A 158 -4.68 -11.80 8.58
CA ASP A 158 -5.23 -12.07 7.26
C ASP A 158 -5.52 -10.75 6.53
N VAL A 159 -5.63 -10.81 5.20
CA VAL A 159 -5.89 -9.63 4.35
C VAL A 159 -7.26 -9.00 4.62
N GLU A 160 -8.27 -9.78 5.02
CA GLU A 160 -9.64 -9.31 5.23
C GLU A 160 -9.74 -8.42 6.47
N ARG A 161 -9.18 -8.87 7.59
CA ARG A 161 -9.04 -8.11 8.83
C ARG A 161 -8.13 -6.90 8.64
N TRP A 162 -7.06 -7.03 7.87
CA TRP A 162 -6.22 -5.90 7.53
C TRP A 162 -6.97 -4.84 6.70
N ASN A 163 -7.79 -5.26 5.74
CA ASN A 163 -8.60 -4.37 4.91
C ASN A 163 -9.58 -3.52 5.73
N LYS A 164 -10.15 -4.07 6.81
CA LYS A 164 -11.09 -3.36 7.70
C LYS A 164 -10.48 -2.11 8.37
N ARG A 165 -9.15 -1.94 8.35
CA ARG A 165 -8.47 -0.74 8.87
C ARG A 165 -8.61 0.49 7.97
N PHE A 166 -9.08 0.31 6.73
CA PHE A 166 -9.16 1.35 5.69
C PHE A 166 -10.57 1.52 5.13
N VAL A 167 -11.56 0.92 5.81
CA VAL A 167 -12.98 1.07 5.48
C VAL A 167 -13.54 2.10 6.45
N ASP A 168 -14.05 3.21 5.92
CA ASP A 168 -14.89 4.17 6.65
C ASP A 168 -16.30 3.58 6.86
#